data_AF-A0ABD1WI11-F1
#
_entry.id   AF-A0ABD1WI11-F1
#
_cell.length_a   1.000
_cell.length_b   1.000
_cell.length_c   1.000
_cell.angle_alpha   90.00
_cell.angle_beta   90.00
_cell.angle_gamma   90.00
#
_symmetry.space_group_name_H-M   'P 1'
#
loop_
_entity.id
_entity.type
_entity.pdbx_description
1 polymer ?
#
loop_
_entity_poly.entity_id
_entity_poly.type
_entity_poly.pdbx_seq_one_letter_code
_entity_poly.pdbx_strand_id
1 'polypeptide(L)'
;MEYFIDVEERVRGKISNRCKLEIINEVYYALDSNHQKNFTDSCFGHLLSVAEIKISLQIVHQCIVRTVRTLKENEVWCKFGNKIARFGLEEFVLVTGLKAGELESEDENLGLKSDLIQKYFKNSKGKVVRRQLLNAFRRCGNQPDKFKMGILLILAYVLLSAEENTNLNLWWFNLVDNFG
;
A
#
# COMPACT_ATOMS: atom_id res chain seq x y z
N MET A 1 -15.90 -18.00 23.06
CA MET A 1 -14.92 -17.39 22.14
C MET A 1 -13.86 -16.73 22.97
N GLU A 2 -12.64 -17.24 22.86
CA GLU A 2 -11.47 -16.72 23.56
C GLU A 2 -10.82 -15.62 22.73
N TYR A 3 -10.30 -14.59 23.41
CA TYR A 3 -9.54 -13.54 22.73
C TYR A 3 -8.18 -14.10 22.27
N PHE A 4 -7.68 -13.57 21.17
CA PHE A 4 -6.35 -13.88 20.66
C PHE A 4 -5.26 -13.24 21.53
N ILE A 5 -5.51 -12.02 22.02
CA ILE A 5 -4.63 -11.28 22.94
C ILE A 5 -5.31 -11.18 24.31
N ASP A 6 -4.62 -11.68 25.33
CA ASP A 6 -5.08 -11.59 26.70
C ASP A 6 -5.17 -10.14 27.17
N VAL A 7 -6.15 -9.85 28.03
CA VAL A 7 -6.45 -8.46 28.44
C VAL A 7 -5.24 -7.79 29.08
N GLU A 8 -4.45 -8.56 29.82
CA GLU A 8 -3.26 -8.12 30.54
C GLU A 8 -2.10 -7.77 29.61
N GLU A 9 -2.07 -8.35 28.40
CA GLU A 9 -1.01 -8.15 27.39
C GLU A 9 -1.31 -6.99 26.43
N ARG A 10 -2.47 -6.33 26.57
CA ARG A 10 -2.89 -5.25 25.67
C ARG A 10 -2.04 -3.99 25.88
N VAL A 11 -1.22 -3.68 24.87
CA VAL A 11 -0.31 -2.54 24.85
C VAL A 11 -1.08 -1.21 24.90
N ARG A 12 -0.68 -0.29 25.80
CA ARG A 12 -1.22 1.07 25.92
C ARG A 12 -0.36 2.11 25.17
N GLY A 13 0.08 1.76 23.97
CA GLY A 13 0.98 2.57 23.16
C GLY A 13 0.26 3.69 22.40
N LYS A 14 0.96 4.78 22.11
CA LYS A 14 0.48 5.78 21.16
C LYS A 14 0.57 5.20 19.75
N ILE A 15 -0.56 5.16 19.06
CA ILE A 15 -0.66 4.61 17.72
C ILE A 15 -0.35 5.71 16.72
N SER A 16 0.52 5.42 15.74
CA SER A 16 0.87 6.36 14.68
C SER A 16 0.31 5.88 13.35
N ASN A 17 -0.22 6.81 12.54
CA ASN A 17 -0.60 6.54 11.16
C ASN A 17 0.55 6.89 10.25
N ARG A 18 0.93 5.94 9.41
CA ARG A 18 1.95 6.13 8.37
C ARG A 18 1.35 6.08 6.96
N CYS A 19 0.08 5.73 6.86
CA CYS A 19 -0.67 5.79 5.62
C CYS A 19 -0.91 7.24 5.23
N LYS A 20 -0.51 7.58 4.01
CA LYS A 20 -0.63 8.91 3.42
C LYS A 20 -1.64 8.92 2.29
N LEU A 21 -2.93 8.97 2.66
CA LEU A 21 -4.02 8.98 1.68
C LEU A 21 -3.96 10.17 0.74
N GLU A 22 -3.32 11.28 1.15
CA GLU A 22 -3.09 12.45 0.30
C GLU A 22 -2.27 12.13 -0.96
N ILE A 23 -1.45 11.09 -0.93
CA ILE A 23 -0.66 10.63 -2.08
C ILE A 23 -1.56 10.13 -3.22
N ILE A 24 -2.77 9.62 -2.92
CA ILE A 24 -3.73 9.19 -3.94
C ILE A 24 -4.09 10.37 -4.86
N ASN A 25 -4.48 11.49 -4.26
CA ASN A 25 -4.84 12.71 -4.99
C ASN A 25 -3.60 13.36 -5.63
N GLU A 26 -2.46 13.39 -4.93
CA GLU A 26 -1.21 13.93 -5.49
C GLU A 26 -0.81 13.17 -6.77
N VAL A 27 -0.95 11.84 -6.77
CA VAL A 27 -0.68 11.02 -7.95
C VAL A 27 -1.68 11.32 -9.05
N TYR A 28 -2.99 11.21 -8.77
CA TYR A 28 -4.04 11.34 -9.77
C TYR A 28 -4.02 12.70 -10.50
N TYR A 29 -3.93 13.80 -9.75
CA TYR A 29 -3.97 15.15 -10.34
C TYR A 29 -2.67 15.56 -11.04
N ALA A 30 -1.57 14.83 -10.84
CA ALA A 30 -0.31 15.09 -11.51
C ALA A 30 -0.16 14.38 -12.87
N LEU A 31 -1.12 13.51 -13.21
CA LEU A 31 -1.20 12.76 -14.47
C LEU A 31 -2.03 13.51 -15.52
N ASP A 32 -1.77 13.23 -16.80
CA ASP A 32 -2.65 13.67 -17.90
C ASP A 32 -3.97 12.89 -17.95
N SER A 33 -4.90 13.32 -18.79
CA SER A 33 -6.24 12.71 -18.90
C SER A 33 -6.21 11.23 -19.27
N ASN A 34 -5.25 10.80 -20.09
CA ASN A 34 -5.14 9.42 -20.52
C ASN A 34 -4.67 8.53 -19.36
N HIS A 35 -3.66 8.98 -18.62
CA HIS A 35 -3.13 8.24 -17.47
C HIS A 35 -4.05 8.34 -16.24
N GLN A 36 -4.85 9.40 -16.09
CA GLN A 36 -5.93 9.45 -15.10
C GLN A 36 -7.00 8.40 -15.39
N LYS A 37 -7.37 8.20 -16.66
CA LYS A 37 -8.27 7.13 -17.06
C LYS A 37 -7.64 5.77 -16.74
N ASN A 38 -6.39 5.53 -17.11
CA ASN A 38 -5.68 4.29 -16.78
C ASN A 38 -5.62 4.04 -15.25
N PHE A 39 -5.44 5.09 -14.45
CA PHE A 39 -5.48 4.99 -12.99
C PHE A 39 -6.86 4.59 -12.49
N THR A 40 -7.91 5.22 -13.02
CA THR A 40 -9.31 4.94 -12.65
C THR A 40 -9.72 3.52 -13.02
N ASP A 41 -9.26 3.03 -14.18
CA ASP A 41 -9.52 1.68 -14.67
C ASP A 41 -8.61 0.63 -14.03
N SER A 42 -7.57 1.04 -13.28
CA SER A 42 -6.68 0.14 -12.56
C SER A 42 -7.33 -0.42 -11.29
N CYS A 43 -6.65 -1.39 -10.67
CA CYS A 43 -7.07 -1.92 -9.38
C CYS A 43 -7.02 -0.91 -8.22
N PHE A 44 -6.46 0.28 -8.43
CA PHE A 44 -6.41 1.34 -7.41
C PHE A 44 -7.43 2.46 -7.65
N GLY A 45 -8.24 2.39 -8.72
CA GLY A 45 -9.21 3.44 -9.04
C GLY A 45 -10.21 3.72 -7.91
N HIS A 46 -10.64 2.67 -7.19
CA HIS A 46 -11.56 2.81 -6.05
C HIS A 46 -10.95 3.58 -4.87
N LEU A 47 -9.62 3.67 -4.79
CA LEU A 47 -8.93 4.43 -3.74
C LEU A 47 -9.19 5.94 -3.85
N LEU A 48 -9.59 6.44 -5.03
CA LEU A 48 -10.00 7.85 -5.18
C LEU A 48 -11.16 8.21 -4.24
N SER A 49 -12.10 7.27 -4.04
CA SER A 49 -13.21 7.43 -3.10
C SER A 49 -12.78 7.26 -1.64
N VAL A 50 -11.63 6.61 -1.39
CA VAL A 50 -11.08 6.36 -0.05
C VAL A 50 -10.23 7.54 0.45
N ALA A 51 -9.68 8.35 -0.45
CA ALA A 51 -8.79 9.46 -0.14
C ALA A 51 -9.37 10.49 0.87
N GLU A 52 -10.69 10.54 1.01
CA GLU A 52 -11.41 11.46 1.90
C GLU A 52 -11.74 10.87 3.28
N ILE A 53 -11.44 9.59 3.51
CA ILE A 53 -11.81 8.89 4.75
C ILE A 53 -10.84 9.28 5.88
N LYS A 54 -11.39 9.80 6.98
CA LYS A 54 -10.66 9.97 8.23
C LYS A 54 -10.66 8.66 9.03
N ILE A 55 -9.58 7.90 8.93
CA ILE A 55 -9.42 6.65 9.69
C ILE A 55 -8.96 6.95 11.12
N SER A 56 -9.71 6.49 12.12
CA SER A 56 -9.26 6.47 13.51
C SER A 56 -8.51 5.17 13.80
N LEU A 57 -7.19 5.25 13.90
CA LEU A 57 -6.36 4.11 14.28
C LEU A 57 -6.65 3.56 15.68
N GLN A 58 -7.24 4.39 16.55
CA GLN A 58 -7.73 3.92 17.83
C GLN A 58 -8.82 2.87 17.62
N ILE A 59 -9.72 3.05 16.65
CA ILE A 59 -10.72 2.04 16.31
C ILE A 59 -10.03 0.77 15.81
N VAL A 60 -9.10 0.88 14.86
CA VAL A 60 -8.37 -0.28 14.31
C VAL A 60 -7.66 -1.08 15.41
N HIS A 61 -7.00 -0.40 16.33
CA HIS A 61 -6.36 -1.05 17.47
C HIS A 61 -7.35 -1.70 18.42
N GLN A 62 -8.47 -1.04 18.69
CA GLN A 62 -9.56 -1.64 19.45
C GLN A 62 -10.16 -2.86 18.75
N CYS A 63 -10.13 -2.93 17.41
CA CYS A 63 -10.42 -4.16 16.67
C CYS A 63 -9.39 -5.24 17.00
N ILE A 64 -8.10 -4.94 16.79
CA ILE A 64 -6.97 -5.88 16.95
C ILE A 64 -6.94 -6.48 18.36
N VAL A 65 -7.09 -5.67 19.40
CA VAL A 65 -7.06 -6.18 20.79
C VAL A 65 -8.29 -7.00 21.15
N ARG A 66 -9.38 -6.91 20.37
CA ARG A 66 -10.60 -7.70 20.55
C ARG A 66 -10.73 -8.81 19.51
N THR A 67 -9.65 -9.12 18.79
CA THR A 67 -9.59 -10.28 17.91
C THR A 67 -9.82 -11.55 18.73
N VAL A 68 -10.62 -12.47 18.21
CA VAL A 68 -10.90 -13.78 18.81
C VAL A 68 -10.19 -14.88 18.04
N ARG A 69 -9.84 -15.97 18.72
CA ARG A 69 -9.24 -17.14 18.08
C ARG A 69 -10.23 -17.78 17.11
N THR A 70 -9.74 -18.16 15.94
CA THR A 70 -10.51 -18.85 14.89
C THR A 70 -9.65 -19.92 14.22
N LEU A 71 -10.29 -20.98 13.71
CA LEU A 71 -9.66 -22.00 12.86
C LEU A 71 -9.74 -21.63 11.37
N LYS A 72 -10.42 -20.53 11.04
CA LYS A 72 -10.55 -20.04 9.66
C LYS A 72 -9.28 -19.32 9.24
N GLU A 73 -8.67 -19.80 8.17
CA GLU A 73 -7.50 -19.18 7.56
C GLU A 73 -7.89 -17.87 6.87
N ASN A 74 -6.94 -16.93 6.80
CA ASN A 74 -7.10 -15.64 6.13
C ASN A 74 -8.30 -14.80 6.61
N GLU A 75 -8.74 -15.00 7.86
CA GLU A 75 -9.83 -14.24 8.47
C GLU A 75 -9.45 -13.73 9.86
N VAL A 76 -9.80 -12.48 10.12
CA VAL A 76 -9.72 -11.84 11.43
C VAL A 76 -11.13 -11.60 11.95
N TRP A 77 -11.41 -12.10 13.15
CA TRP A 77 -12.70 -11.98 13.80
C TRP A 77 -12.55 -11.09 15.02
N CYS A 78 -13.30 -10.00 15.11
CA CYS A 78 -13.21 -9.01 16.19
C CYS A 78 -14.55 -8.90 16.93
N LYS A 79 -14.54 -8.99 18.25
CA LYS A 79 -15.76 -8.88 19.07
C LYS A 79 -16.02 -7.44 19.50
N PHE A 80 -17.23 -6.93 19.26
CA PHE A 80 -17.72 -5.63 19.69
C PHE A 80 -19.01 -5.78 20.49
N GLY A 81 -18.91 -5.70 21.83
CA GLY A 81 -20.03 -6.01 22.71
C GLY A 81 -20.53 -7.44 22.44
N ASN A 82 -21.77 -7.55 21.97
CA ASN A 82 -22.39 -8.83 21.61
C ASN A 82 -22.35 -9.15 20.10
N LYS A 83 -21.75 -8.28 19.28
CA LYS A 83 -21.59 -8.48 17.84
C LYS A 83 -20.18 -8.95 17.51
N ILE A 84 -20.05 -9.67 16.41
CA ILE A 84 -18.75 -10.08 15.86
C ILE A 84 -18.63 -9.50 14.47
N ALA A 85 -17.50 -8.85 14.20
CA ALA A 85 -17.11 -8.39 12.88
C ALA A 85 -16.07 -9.35 12.30
N ARG A 86 -16.12 -9.57 10.99
CA ARG A 86 -15.16 -10.38 10.24
C ARG A 86 -14.48 -9.49 9.21
N PHE A 87 -13.18 -9.67 9.04
CA PHE A 87 -12.40 -9.13 7.94
C PHE A 87 -11.55 -10.28 7.37
N GLY A 88 -11.84 -10.70 6.15
CA GLY A 88 -11.14 -11.80 5.48
C GLY A 88 -10.42 -11.37 4.22
N LEU A 89 -9.93 -12.37 3.49
CA LEU A 89 -9.19 -12.19 2.25
C LEU A 89 -10.01 -11.45 1.17
N GLU A 90 -11.31 -11.71 1.09
CA GLU A 90 -12.21 -11.04 0.15
C GLU A 90 -12.30 -9.54 0.45
N GLU A 91 -12.49 -9.16 1.72
CA GLU A 91 -12.47 -7.76 2.14
C GLU A 91 -11.11 -7.11 1.90
N PHE A 92 -10.02 -7.85 2.11
CA PHE A 92 -8.67 -7.38 1.81
C PHE A 92 -8.49 -7.05 0.33
N VAL A 93 -8.88 -7.96 -0.57
CA VAL A 93 -8.81 -7.74 -2.03
C VAL A 93 -9.67 -6.56 -2.44
N LEU A 94 -10.88 -6.46 -1.88
CA LEU A 94 -11.81 -5.37 -2.20
C LEU A 94 -11.30 -4.00 -1.73
N VAL A 95 -10.71 -3.91 -0.53
CA VAL A 95 -10.22 -2.65 0.04
C VAL A 95 -8.89 -2.22 -0.60
N THR A 96 -7.98 -3.16 -0.85
CA THR A 96 -6.65 -2.83 -1.37
C THR A 96 -6.59 -2.80 -2.89
N GLY A 97 -7.52 -3.48 -3.57
CA GLY A 97 -7.45 -3.76 -5.00
C GLY A 97 -6.39 -4.80 -5.38
N LEU A 98 -5.61 -5.30 -4.42
CA LEU A 98 -4.56 -6.26 -4.70
C LEU A 98 -5.17 -7.65 -4.85
N LYS A 99 -4.67 -8.43 -5.81
CA LYS A 99 -5.01 -9.85 -5.90
C LYS A 99 -4.42 -10.58 -4.70
N ALA A 100 -5.20 -11.48 -4.13
CA ALA A 100 -4.73 -12.41 -3.13
C ALA A 100 -4.40 -13.76 -3.78
N GLY A 101 -3.22 -14.30 -3.52
CA GLY A 101 -2.76 -15.56 -4.08
C GLY A 101 -1.26 -15.70 -4.01
N GLU A 102 -0.73 -16.74 -4.65
CA GLU A 102 0.71 -16.92 -4.82
C GLU A 102 1.28 -15.78 -5.65
N LEU A 103 2.32 -15.14 -5.12
CA LEU A 103 3.12 -14.17 -5.86
C LEU A 103 4.27 -14.91 -6.54
N GLU A 104 4.68 -14.39 -7.70
CA GLU A 104 5.96 -14.79 -8.28
C GLU A 104 7.09 -14.54 -7.28
N SER A 105 8.13 -15.37 -7.33
CA SER A 105 9.31 -15.18 -6.48
C SER A 105 9.91 -13.80 -6.74
N GLU A 106 10.08 -13.01 -5.68
CA GLU A 106 10.74 -11.71 -5.77
C GLU A 106 12.17 -11.89 -6.28
N ASP A 107 12.54 -11.14 -7.32
CA ASP A 107 13.91 -11.08 -7.84
C ASP A 107 14.36 -9.62 -7.93
N GLU A 108 15.18 -9.20 -6.96
CA GLU A 108 15.75 -7.85 -6.93
C GLU A 108 16.66 -7.57 -8.14
N ASN A 109 17.23 -8.60 -8.78
CA ASN A 109 18.04 -8.39 -9.98
C ASN A 109 17.19 -7.98 -11.18
N LEU A 110 15.95 -8.45 -11.28
CA LEU A 110 14.99 -7.94 -12.26
C LEU A 110 14.65 -6.49 -11.93
N GLY A 111 14.42 -6.18 -10.66
CA GLY A 111 14.21 -4.81 -10.18
C GLY A 111 15.34 -3.86 -10.57
N LEU A 112 16.60 -4.26 -10.40
CA LEU A 112 17.78 -3.47 -10.79
C LEU A 112 17.86 -3.20 -12.30
N LYS A 113 17.29 -4.08 -13.13
CA LYS A 113 17.24 -3.92 -14.59
C LYS A 113 16.07 -3.06 -15.06
N SER A 114 15.16 -2.68 -14.16
CA SER A 114 13.99 -1.87 -14.48
C SER A 114 14.37 -0.58 -15.20
N ASP A 115 13.60 -0.23 -16.22
CA ASP A 115 13.74 1.00 -16.98
C ASP A 115 13.69 2.23 -16.08
N LEU A 116 12.81 2.23 -15.07
CA LEU A 116 12.70 3.33 -14.12
C LEU A 116 13.95 3.46 -13.25
N ILE A 117 14.49 2.34 -12.76
CA ILE A 117 15.74 2.33 -11.97
C ILE A 117 16.88 2.87 -12.81
N GLN A 118 17.00 2.38 -14.04
CA GLN A 118 18.01 2.83 -14.97
C GLN A 118 17.81 4.28 -15.38
N LYS A 119 16.61 4.81 -15.56
CA LYS A 119 16.43 6.22 -15.98
C LYS A 119 16.60 7.20 -14.83
N TYR A 120 16.03 6.91 -13.66
CA TYR A 120 15.84 7.91 -12.60
C TYR A 120 16.66 7.65 -11.33
N PHE A 121 17.21 6.44 -11.15
CA PHE A 121 17.85 6.04 -9.91
C PHE A 121 19.26 5.44 -10.08
N LYS A 122 19.96 5.69 -11.20
CA LYS A 122 21.35 5.18 -11.42
C LYS A 122 22.30 5.45 -10.26
N ASN A 123 22.20 6.65 -9.67
CA ASN A 123 23.09 7.09 -8.60
C ASN A 123 22.73 6.54 -7.21
N SER A 124 21.68 5.73 -7.12
CA SER A 124 21.18 5.16 -5.85
C SER A 124 21.97 3.95 -5.37
N LYS A 125 22.91 3.43 -6.17
CA LYS A 125 23.71 2.22 -5.87
C LYS A 125 22.83 1.01 -5.49
N GLY A 126 21.70 0.84 -6.18
CA GLY A 126 20.75 -0.24 -5.91
C GLY A 126 19.96 -0.09 -4.61
N LYS A 127 19.85 1.13 -4.07
CA LYS A 127 19.05 1.41 -2.87
C LYS A 127 18.19 2.64 -3.11
N VAL A 128 16.94 2.42 -3.49
CA VAL A 128 15.98 3.51 -3.68
C VAL A 128 15.15 3.68 -2.42
N VAL A 129 15.21 4.87 -1.84
CA VAL A 129 14.44 5.26 -0.66
C VAL A 129 13.08 5.81 -1.08
N ARG A 130 12.02 5.58 -0.31
CA ARG A 130 10.65 6.06 -0.58
C ARG A 130 10.59 7.55 -0.91
N ARG A 131 11.33 8.39 -0.18
CA ARG A 131 11.43 9.84 -0.45
C ARG A 131 12.06 10.15 -1.81
N GLN A 132 13.02 9.34 -2.28
CA GLN A 132 13.61 9.52 -3.60
C GLN A 132 12.59 9.24 -4.71
N LEU A 133 11.76 8.21 -4.56
CA LEU A 133 10.66 7.92 -5.49
C LEU A 133 9.68 9.09 -5.57
N LEU A 134 9.27 9.64 -4.42
CA LEU A 134 8.35 10.79 -4.38
C LEU A 134 8.95 12.03 -5.07
N ASN A 135 10.23 12.31 -4.83
CA ASN A 135 10.92 13.42 -5.48
C ASN A 135 11.09 13.20 -6.99
N ALA A 136 11.34 11.97 -7.42
CA ALA A 136 11.43 11.62 -8.84
C ALA A 136 10.07 11.82 -9.53
N PHE A 137 8.99 11.33 -8.92
CA PHE A 137 7.61 11.52 -9.41
C PHE A 137 7.26 12.99 -9.63
N ARG A 138 7.54 13.84 -8.62
CA ARG A 138 7.25 15.29 -8.68
C ARG A 138 8.00 16.02 -9.80
N ARG A 139 9.18 15.51 -10.17
CA ARG A 139 10.05 16.09 -11.23
C ARG A 139 9.86 15.43 -12.59
N CYS A 140 9.16 14.30 -12.65
CA CYS A 140 9.01 13.53 -13.87
C CYS A 140 8.06 14.25 -14.84
N GLY A 141 8.57 14.58 -16.02
CA GLY A 141 7.78 15.13 -17.13
C GLY A 141 7.23 14.07 -18.10
N ASN A 142 7.81 12.86 -18.10
CA ASN A 142 7.35 11.75 -18.94
C ASN A 142 6.12 11.09 -18.29
N GLN A 143 4.95 11.22 -18.91
CA GLN A 143 3.68 10.76 -18.32
C GLN A 143 3.61 9.24 -18.10
N PRO A 144 4.08 8.37 -19.03
CA PRO A 144 4.15 6.93 -18.78
C PRO A 144 5.00 6.56 -17.56
N ASP A 145 6.23 7.09 -17.46
CA ASP A 145 7.10 6.83 -16.31
C ASP A 145 6.51 7.42 -15.02
N LYS A 146 5.89 8.61 -15.11
CA LYS A 146 5.20 9.27 -14.00
C LYS A 146 4.02 8.43 -13.49
N PHE A 147 3.24 7.83 -14.39
CA PHE A 147 2.17 6.90 -14.04
C PHE A 147 2.71 5.68 -13.28
N LYS A 148 3.75 5.03 -13.81
CA LYS A 148 4.41 3.88 -13.15
C LYS A 148 4.94 4.25 -11.76
N MET A 149 5.61 5.39 -11.62
CA MET A 149 6.03 5.92 -10.31
C MET A 149 4.85 6.21 -9.38
N GLY A 150 3.75 6.74 -9.92
CA GLY A 150 2.51 6.98 -9.19
C GLY A 150 1.94 5.70 -8.58
N ILE A 151 1.88 4.61 -9.36
CA ILE A 151 1.46 3.30 -8.86
C ILE A 151 2.38 2.81 -7.73
N LEU A 152 3.70 2.94 -7.89
CA LEU A 152 4.66 2.58 -6.83
C LEU A 152 4.47 3.44 -5.56
N LEU A 153 4.10 4.71 -5.70
CA LEU A 153 3.81 5.59 -4.57
C LEU A 153 2.56 5.15 -3.81
N ILE A 154 1.48 4.76 -4.51
CA ILE A 154 0.29 4.16 -3.87
C ILE A 154 0.69 2.93 -3.06
N LEU A 155 1.44 2.01 -3.66
CA LEU A 155 1.90 0.81 -2.96
C LEU A 155 2.75 1.15 -1.73
N ALA A 156 3.71 2.07 -1.87
CA ALA A 156 4.70 2.38 -0.84
C ALA A 156 4.17 3.24 0.33
N TYR A 157 3.25 4.17 0.06
CA TYR A 157 2.77 5.17 1.02
C TYR A 157 1.33 4.98 1.49
N VAL A 158 0.50 4.28 0.71
CA VAL A 158 -0.91 4.04 1.07
C VAL A 158 -1.09 2.63 1.61
N LEU A 159 -0.63 1.62 0.86
CA LEU A 159 -0.92 0.22 1.20
C LEU A 159 0.07 -0.36 2.20
N LEU A 160 1.38 -0.24 1.94
CA LEU A 160 2.43 -0.81 2.81
C LEU A 160 2.92 0.17 3.88
N SER A 161 2.72 1.48 3.66
CA SER A 161 2.83 2.54 4.67
C SER A 161 4.01 2.41 5.64
N ALA A 162 5.23 2.69 5.16
CA ALA A 162 6.43 2.70 6.00
C ALA A 162 7.04 4.11 6.12
N GLU A 163 8.11 4.22 6.92
CA GLU A 163 8.86 5.47 7.10
C GLU A 163 9.47 5.97 5.78
N GLU A 164 9.48 7.29 5.56
CA GLU A 164 9.96 7.89 4.31
C GLU A 164 11.42 7.55 3.94
N ASN A 165 12.24 7.26 4.95
CA ASN A 165 13.66 6.95 4.79
C ASN A 165 13.97 5.46 4.71
N THR A 166 12.94 4.62 4.55
CA THR A 166 13.11 3.18 4.34
C THR A 166 13.28 2.85 2.85
N ASN A 167 14.07 1.82 2.56
CA ASN A 167 14.28 1.34 1.21
C ASN A 167 13.00 0.72 0.64
N LEU A 168 12.79 0.94 -0.66
CA LEU A 168 11.82 0.22 -1.46
C LEU A 168 12.38 -1.16 -1.82
N ASN A 169 11.50 -2.13 -1.95
CA ASN A 169 11.84 -3.38 -2.61
C ASN A 169 11.99 -3.10 -4.11
N LEU A 170 13.17 -3.39 -4.66
CA LEU A 170 13.45 -3.09 -6.07
C LEU A 170 12.63 -3.94 -7.04
N TRP A 171 12.20 -5.14 -6.62
CA TRP A 171 11.34 -5.99 -7.43
C TRP A 171 10.03 -5.30 -7.83
N TRP A 172 9.51 -4.37 -7.01
CA TRP A 172 8.30 -3.61 -7.35
C TRP A 172 8.44 -2.80 -8.64
N PHE A 173 9.65 -2.33 -8.97
CA PHE A 173 9.89 -1.57 -10.19
C PHE A 173 9.71 -2.43 -11.45
N ASN A 174 10.06 -3.72 -11.36
CA ASN A 174 9.81 -4.67 -12.44
C ASN A 174 8.30 -4.91 -12.67
N LEU A 175 7.49 -4.88 -11.61
CA LEU A 175 6.03 -5.07 -11.73
C LEU A 175 5.36 -3.99 -12.57
N VAL A 176 5.83 -2.75 -12.47
CA VAL A 176 5.24 -1.61 -13.18
C VAL A 176 5.82 -1.39 -14.57
N ASP A 177 6.93 -2.05 -14.92
CA ASP A 177 7.52 -1.93 -16.24
C ASP A 177 6.62 -2.50 -17.34
N ASN A 178 5.78 -3.49 -17.00
CA ASN A 178 4.81 -4.13 -17.88
C ASN A 178 3.53 -3.32 -18.11
N PHE A 179 3.37 -2.15 -17.47
CA PHE A 179 2.34 -1.19 -17.86
C PHE A 179 2.76 -0.54 -19.18
N GLY A 180 2.46 -1.22 -20.29
CA GLY A 180 2.62 -0.77 -21.67
C GLY A 180 1.36 -0.12 -22.20
#